data_AF-A0A355BBR9-F1
#
_entry.id   AF-A0A355BBR9-F1
#
_cell.length_a   1.000
_cell.length_b   1.000
_cell.length_c   1.000
_cell.angle_alpha   90.00
_cell.angle_beta   90.00
_cell.angle_gamma   90.00
#
_symmetry.space_group_name_H-M   'P 1'
#
loop_
_entity.id
_entity.type
_entity.pdbx_description
1 polymer ?
#
loop_
_entity_poly.entity_id
_entity_poly.type
_entity_poly.pdbx_seq_one_letter_code
_entity_poly.pdbx_strand_id
1 'polypeptide(L)'
;EQRFHGKISDDSLPYEIKIFGGVDRIELRNNTIRIIDYKTGKVESKNLLLNDFTKLTLDTKYEKIIQLLCYILMFESVEEYKNYPIEAGIISFKNMKSGFMPFALDKKQVDNSVNKEILEDFKSSLISLIQEILNPEIPFIEKI
;
A
#
# COMPACT_ATOMS: atom_id res chain seq x y z
N GLU A 1 1.49 -4.05 18.03
CA GLU A 1 1.41 -4.42 16.61
C GLU A 1 0.19 -5.31 16.40
N GLN A 2 -0.71 -4.92 15.51
CA GLN A 2 -1.87 -5.73 15.12
C GLN A 2 -1.56 -6.41 13.79
N ARG A 3 -1.94 -7.68 13.66
CA ARG A 3 -1.68 -8.49 12.47
C ARG A 3 -2.96 -8.62 11.66
N PHE A 4 -2.85 -8.32 10.37
CA PHE A 4 -3.97 -8.42 9.43
C PHE A 4 -3.61 -9.38 8.32
N HIS A 5 -4.63 -9.85 7.63
CA HIS A 5 -4.44 -10.63 6.42
C HIS A 5 -5.47 -10.23 5.36
N GLY A 6 -5.02 -10.24 4.12
CA GLY A 6 -5.85 -10.08 2.92
C GLY A 6 -5.77 -11.34 2.07
N LYS A 7 -6.66 -11.42 1.09
CA LYS A 7 -6.66 -12.48 0.08
C LYS A 7 -6.73 -11.84 -1.30
N ILE A 8 -5.94 -12.36 -2.22
CA ILE A 8 -6.01 -12.05 -3.65
C ILE A 8 -6.39 -13.33 -4.36
N SER A 9 -7.48 -13.26 -5.12
CA SER A 9 -7.93 -14.31 -6.03
C SER A 9 -8.07 -13.69 -7.41
N ASP A 10 -7.52 -14.36 -8.42
CA ASP A 10 -7.62 -14.00 -9.82
C ASP A 10 -7.49 -15.28 -10.67
N ASP A 11 -8.25 -15.39 -11.76
CA ASP A 11 -8.25 -16.58 -12.62
C ASP A 11 -6.89 -16.85 -13.27
N SER A 12 -6.05 -15.81 -13.39
CA SER A 12 -4.70 -15.92 -13.93
C SER A 12 -3.65 -16.38 -12.91
N LEU A 13 -4.05 -16.56 -11.64
CA LEU A 13 -3.21 -17.13 -10.59
C LEU A 13 -3.54 -18.61 -10.40
N PRO A 14 -2.53 -19.46 -10.15
CA PRO A 14 -2.76 -20.91 -9.97
C PRO A 14 -3.50 -21.27 -8.68
N TYR A 15 -3.56 -20.35 -7.72
CA TYR A 15 -4.24 -20.50 -6.43
C TYR A 15 -4.44 -19.14 -5.75
N GLU A 16 -5.35 -19.08 -4.77
CA GLU A 16 -5.56 -17.90 -3.92
C GLU A 16 -4.28 -17.55 -3.16
N ILE A 17 -3.88 -16.27 -3.18
CA ILE A 17 -2.71 -15.76 -2.49
C ILE A 17 -3.13 -15.05 -1.22
N LYS A 18 -2.59 -15.50 -0.09
CA LYS A 18 -2.77 -14.83 1.20
C LYS A 18 -1.68 -13.78 1.41
N ILE A 19 -2.09 -12.55 1.67
CA ILE A 19 -1.19 -11.48 2.11
C ILE A 19 -1.34 -11.32 3.62
N PHE A 20 -0.22 -11.20 4.32
CA PHE A 20 -0.18 -11.09 5.77
C PHE A 20 0.91 -10.11 6.20
N GLY A 21 0.63 -9.32 7.23
CA GLY A 21 1.58 -8.36 7.76
C GLY A 21 1.12 -7.70 9.05
N GLY A 22 2.09 -7.12 9.75
CA GLY A 22 1.85 -6.28 10.92
C GLY A 22 1.71 -4.82 10.52
N VAL A 23 0.75 -4.13 11.11
CA VAL A 23 0.60 -2.68 10.97
C VAL A 23 1.08 -2.02 12.26
N ASP A 24 1.92 -0.99 12.12
CA ASP A 24 2.51 -0.24 13.23
C ASP A 24 1.42 0.41 14.09
N ARG A 25 0.50 1.17 13.46
CA ARG A 25 -0.60 1.85 14.14
C ARG A 25 -1.82 2.03 13.24
N ILE A 26 -2.99 1.83 13.84
CA ILE A 26 -4.29 2.17 13.26
C ILE A 26 -5.01 3.09 14.25
N GLU A 27 -5.58 4.18 13.77
CA GLU A 27 -6.40 5.07 14.59
C GLU A 27 -7.65 5.56 13.85
N LEU A 28 -8.74 5.74 14.59
CA LEU A 28 -9.94 6.41 14.10
C LEU A 28 -9.88 7.88 14.52
N ARG A 29 -9.83 8.80 13.55
CA ARG A 29 -9.88 10.25 13.79
C ARG A 29 -10.86 10.91 12.86
N ASN A 30 -11.76 11.74 13.41
CA ASN A 30 -12.75 12.50 12.63
C ASN A 30 -13.51 11.63 11.63
N ASN A 31 -13.87 10.42 12.05
CA ASN A 31 -14.57 9.43 11.21
C ASN A 31 -13.75 8.89 10.02
N THR A 32 -12.42 9.02 10.04
CA THR A 32 -11.49 8.46 9.06
C THR A 32 -10.52 7.51 9.77
N ILE A 33 -10.35 6.30 9.21
CA ILE A 33 -9.33 5.36 9.66
C ILE A 33 -7.98 5.78 9.07
N ARG A 34 -6.99 5.94 9.93
CA ARG A 34 -5.60 6.21 9.55
C ARG A 34 -4.73 5.02 9.87
N ILE A 35 -4.17 4.44 8.83
CA ILE A 35 -3.12 3.43 8.89
C ILE A 35 -1.78 4.17 8.83
N ILE A 36 -0.96 4.02 9.87
CA ILE A 36 0.28 4.78 10.04
C ILE A 36 1.45 3.81 10.09
N ASP A 37 2.45 4.04 9.25
CA ASP A 37 3.76 3.38 9.27
C ASP A 37 4.83 4.34 9.81
N TYR A 38 5.64 3.87 10.76
CA TYR A 38 6.71 4.65 11.35
C TYR A 38 8.02 4.37 10.64
N LYS A 39 8.68 5.43 10.16
CA LYS A 39 10.01 5.34 9.56
C LYS A 39 11.04 6.09 10.38
N THR A 40 12.12 5.40 10.75
CA THR A 40 13.30 6.01 11.37
C THR A 40 14.13 6.83 10.38
N GLY A 41 14.11 6.44 9.10
CA GLY A 41 14.73 7.18 7.99
C GLY A 41 13.97 8.46 7.61
N LYS A 42 14.59 9.29 6.78
CA LYS A 42 13.95 10.49 6.23
C LYS A 42 12.98 10.06 5.12
N VAL A 43 11.73 10.47 5.25
CA VAL A 43 10.70 10.35 4.20
C VAL A 43 10.12 11.73 3.97
N GLU A 44 9.87 12.06 2.71
CA GLU A 44 9.24 13.30 2.27
C GLU A 44 7.95 12.96 1.51
N SER A 45 6.97 13.86 1.46
CA SER A 45 5.67 13.60 0.79
C SER A 45 5.83 13.16 -0.66
N LYS A 46 6.85 13.66 -1.37
CA LYS A 46 7.17 13.24 -2.75
C LYS A 46 7.49 11.75 -2.89
N ASN A 47 7.91 11.09 -1.81
CA ASN A 47 8.16 9.65 -1.78
C ASN A 47 6.87 8.83 -1.69
N LEU A 48 5.74 9.48 -1.38
CA LEU A 48 4.42 8.87 -1.21
C LEU A 48 3.46 9.27 -2.34
N LEU A 49 3.99 9.91 -3.39
CA LEU A 49 3.25 10.26 -4.60
C LEU A 49 3.41 9.16 -5.65
N LEU A 50 2.30 8.62 -6.12
CA LEU A 50 2.25 7.69 -7.24
C LEU A 50 1.61 8.35 -8.45
N ASN A 51 2.30 8.24 -9.59
CA ASN A 51 1.84 8.86 -10.84
C ASN A 51 1.28 7.81 -11.81
N ASP A 52 1.71 6.57 -11.65
CA ASP A 52 1.51 5.50 -12.62
C ASP A 52 1.64 4.13 -11.94
N PHE A 53 0.53 3.39 -11.87
CA PHE A 53 0.47 2.04 -11.29
C PHE A 53 1.30 1.02 -12.08
N THR A 54 1.55 1.24 -13.37
CA THR A 54 2.34 0.31 -14.19
C THR A 54 3.81 0.26 -13.77
N LYS A 55 4.30 1.30 -13.09
CA LYS A 55 5.67 1.37 -12.58
C LYS A 55 5.80 0.94 -11.12
N LEU A 56 4.66 0.73 -10.44
CA LEU A 56 4.61 0.55 -9.00
C LEU A 56 5.51 -0.59 -8.54
N THR A 57 5.47 -1.72 -9.24
CA THR A 57 6.23 -2.94 -8.91
C THR A 57 7.61 -3.02 -9.57
N LEU A 58 7.95 -2.06 -10.45
CA LEU A 58 9.17 -2.09 -11.26
C LEU A 58 10.34 -1.26 -10.67
N ASP A 59 10.02 -0.35 -9.74
CA ASP A 59 10.93 0.67 -9.22
C ASP A 59 10.88 0.69 -7.68
N THR A 60 12.05 0.45 -7.04
CA THR A 60 12.21 0.36 -5.59
C THR A 60 11.85 1.65 -4.86
N LYS A 61 11.84 2.80 -5.55
CA LYS A 61 11.42 4.07 -4.93
C LYS A 61 9.98 4.01 -4.40
N TYR A 62 9.15 3.11 -4.93
CA TYR A 62 7.76 2.94 -4.52
C TYR A 62 7.55 1.90 -3.41
N GLU A 63 8.61 1.32 -2.84
CA GLU A 63 8.50 0.31 -1.75
C GLU A 63 7.57 0.76 -0.62
N LYS A 64 7.60 2.06 -0.28
CA LYS A 64 6.82 2.67 0.80
C LYS A 64 5.34 2.74 0.43
N ILE A 65 5.04 3.03 -0.84
CA ILE A 65 3.68 3.07 -1.36
C ILE A 65 3.09 1.66 -1.39
N ILE A 66 3.85 0.67 -1.89
CA ILE A 66 3.45 -0.74 -1.88
C ILE A 66 3.11 -1.18 -0.46
N GLN A 67 3.94 -0.83 0.53
CA GLN A 67 3.70 -1.15 1.94
C GLN A 67 2.38 -0.56 2.46
N LEU A 68 2.13 0.73 2.21
CA LEU A 68 0.89 1.40 2.64
C LEU A 68 -0.36 0.79 1.96
N LEU A 69 -0.30 0.51 0.65
CA LEU A 69 -1.41 -0.09 -0.09
C LEU A 69 -1.68 -1.55 0.35
N CYS A 70 -0.62 -2.31 0.67
CA CYS A 70 -0.78 -3.64 1.28
C CYS A 70 -1.53 -3.58 2.61
N TYR A 71 -1.24 -2.58 3.45
CA TYR A 71 -1.95 -2.43 4.72
C TYR A 71 -3.44 -2.15 4.51
N ILE A 72 -3.79 -1.28 3.57
CA ILE A 72 -5.19 -1.02 3.22
C ILE A 72 -5.87 -2.29 2.70
N LEU A 73 -5.20 -3.02 1.80
CA LEU A 73 -5.71 -4.27 1.25
C LEU A 73 -5.98 -5.33 2.33
N MET A 74 -5.08 -5.47 3.31
CA MET A 74 -5.31 -6.41 4.42
C MET A 74 -6.43 -5.92 5.35
N PHE A 75 -6.52 -4.60 5.55
CA PHE A 75 -7.54 -3.99 6.40
C PHE A 75 -8.95 -4.01 5.79
N GLU A 76 -9.08 -4.14 4.47
CA GLU A 76 -10.37 -4.30 3.76
C GLU A 76 -11.20 -5.47 4.33
N SER A 77 -10.54 -6.50 4.89
CA SER A 77 -11.20 -7.65 5.50
C SER A 77 -11.86 -7.37 6.86
N VAL A 78 -11.65 -6.20 7.45
CA VAL A 78 -12.16 -5.82 8.77
C VAL A 78 -13.55 -5.20 8.65
N GLU A 79 -14.59 -6.04 8.77
CA GLU A 79 -16.00 -5.66 8.54
C GLU A 79 -16.48 -4.50 9.42
N GLU A 80 -15.93 -4.34 10.64
CA GLU A 80 -16.25 -3.25 11.57
C GLU A 80 -16.03 -1.86 10.95
N TYR A 81 -15.04 -1.71 10.07
CA TYR A 81 -14.61 -0.42 9.53
C TYR A 81 -14.93 -0.22 8.05
N LYS A 82 -15.72 -1.12 7.44
CA LYS A 82 -16.00 -1.16 6.00
C LYS A 82 -16.60 0.14 5.42
N ASN A 83 -17.32 0.89 6.24
CA ASN A 83 -17.97 2.14 5.83
C ASN A 83 -17.18 3.41 6.21
N TYR A 84 -15.98 3.25 6.77
CA TYR A 84 -15.12 4.38 7.09
C TYR A 84 -14.19 4.71 5.92
N PRO A 85 -13.99 6.00 5.58
CA PRO A 85 -12.86 6.40 4.75
C PRO A 85 -11.55 5.93 5.35
N ILE A 86 -10.64 5.45 4.50
CA ILE A 86 -9.32 4.95 4.91
C ILE A 86 -8.23 5.80 4.24
N GLU A 87 -7.29 6.27 5.05
CA GLU A 87 -6.04 6.89 4.62
C GLU A 87 -4.87 6.05 5.15
N ALA A 88 -3.84 5.84 4.33
CA ALA A 88 -2.57 5.27 4.78
C ALA A 88 -1.44 6.27 4.56
N GLY A 89 -0.50 6.34 5.50
CA GLY A 89 0.59 7.28 5.43
C GLY A 89 1.74 6.97 6.37
N ILE A 90 2.80 7.76 6.26
CA ILE A 90 4.03 7.60 7.03
C ILE A 90 4.23 8.77 8.00
N ILE A 91 4.73 8.45 9.19
CA ILE A 91 5.38 9.42 10.09
C ILE A 91 6.88 9.13 10.09
N SER A 92 7.68 10.11 9.67
CA SER A 92 9.14 10.00 9.61
C SER A 92 9.81 10.68 10.80
N PHE A 93 10.65 9.96 11.54
CA PHE A 93 11.35 10.50 12.71
C PHE A 93 12.47 11.48 12.31
N LYS A 94 13.08 11.30 11.14
CA LYS A 94 14.02 12.28 10.57
C LYS A 94 13.33 13.44 9.84
N ASN A 95 11.99 13.45 9.79
CA ASN A 95 11.19 14.53 9.23
C ASN A 95 9.91 14.78 10.05
N MET A 96 10.02 14.82 11.39
CA MET A 96 8.86 14.92 12.28
C MET A 96 8.00 16.17 12.04
N LYS A 97 8.60 17.27 11.56
CA LYS A 97 7.89 18.51 11.24
C LYS A 97 6.81 18.32 10.17
N SER A 98 6.96 17.33 9.29
CA SER A 98 5.97 17.03 8.25
C SER A 98 4.74 16.28 8.78
N GLY A 99 4.79 15.79 10.03
CA GLY A 99 3.69 15.06 10.64
C GLY A 99 3.32 13.77 9.88
N PHE A 100 2.01 13.50 9.82
CA PHE A 100 1.45 12.41 9.02
C PHE A 100 1.45 12.79 7.55
N MET A 101 2.20 12.04 6.74
CA MET A 101 2.26 12.21 5.29
C MET A 101 1.44 11.10 4.64
N PRO A 102 0.27 11.38 4.06
CA PRO A 102 -0.54 10.36 3.40
C PRO A 102 0.06 9.95 2.06
N PHE A 103 -0.26 8.73 1.63
CA PHE A 103 -0.20 8.34 0.22
C PHE A 103 -1.13 9.24 -0.60
N ALA A 104 -0.69 9.63 -1.80
CA ALA A 104 -1.52 10.39 -2.72
C ALA A 104 -1.15 10.11 -4.19
N LEU A 105 -2.08 10.41 -5.10
CA LEU A 105 -1.84 10.32 -6.54
C LEU A 105 -1.38 11.66 -7.13
N ASP A 106 -0.50 11.60 -8.14
CA ASP A 106 0.00 12.68 -9.01
C ASP A 106 -1.05 13.73 -9.46
N LYS A 107 -2.29 13.27 -9.62
CA LYS A 107 -3.37 14.06 -10.20
C LYS A 107 -4.15 14.77 -9.11
N LYS A 108 -4.03 16.11 -9.04
CA LYS A 108 -4.89 17.10 -8.34
C LYS A 108 -6.19 16.56 -7.70
N GLN A 109 -6.08 15.69 -6.70
CA GLN A 109 -7.21 15.24 -5.91
C GLN A 109 -6.97 15.73 -4.50
N VAL A 110 -7.96 16.49 -4.04
CA VAL A 110 -8.07 17.07 -2.70
C VAL A 110 -8.36 15.97 -1.67
N ASP A 111 -8.56 14.74 -2.12
CA ASP A 111 -8.93 13.58 -1.32
C ASP A 111 -7.78 12.57 -1.30
N ASN A 112 -7.19 12.37 -0.12
CA ASN A 112 -6.13 11.38 0.11
C ASN A 112 -6.70 10.01 0.51
N SER A 113 -8.03 9.85 0.49
CA SER A 113 -8.64 8.56 0.76
C SER A 113 -8.38 7.57 -0.37
N VAL A 114 -8.06 6.33 0.02
CA VAL A 114 -7.92 5.25 -0.94
C VAL A 114 -9.31 4.69 -1.24
N ASN A 115 -9.76 4.93 -2.46
CA ASN A 115 -11.03 4.41 -2.96
C ASN A 115 -10.86 3.00 -3.56
N LYS A 116 -11.97 2.40 -3.97
CA LYS A 116 -11.98 1.07 -4.57
C LYS A 116 -11.17 0.99 -5.87
N GLU A 117 -11.23 2.01 -6.72
CA GLU A 117 -10.51 2.05 -8.01
C GLU A 117 -8.99 1.98 -7.79
N ILE A 118 -8.45 2.79 -6.87
CA ILE A 118 -7.04 2.77 -6.48
C ILE A 118 -6.61 1.38 -5.99
N LEU A 119 -7.48 0.71 -5.22
CA LEU A 119 -7.19 -0.60 -4.68
C LEU A 119 -7.22 -1.70 -5.76
N GLU A 120 -8.14 -1.62 -6.73
CA GLU A 120 -8.19 -2.55 -7.86
C GLU A 120 -7.00 -2.35 -8.82
N ASP A 121 -6.59 -1.11 -9.09
CA ASP A 121 -5.36 -0.81 -9.83
C ASP A 121 -4.13 -1.40 -9.12
N PHE A 122 -4.07 -1.24 -7.79
CA PHE A 122 -3.02 -1.85 -6.98
C PHE A 122 -3.02 -3.37 -7.05
N LYS A 123 -4.18 -4.02 -6.88
CA LYS A 123 -4.34 -5.47 -6.98
C LYS A 123 -3.86 -5.97 -8.34
N SER A 124 -4.19 -5.27 -9.42
CA SER A 124 -3.74 -5.60 -10.79
C SER A 124 -2.22 -5.56 -10.93
N SER A 125 -1.56 -4.51 -10.46
CA SER A 125 -0.09 -4.44 -10.45
C SER A 125 0.54 -5.54 -9.60
N LEU A 126 -0.08 -5.88 -8.47
CA LEU A 126 0.41 -6.91 -7.56
C LEU A 126 0.23 -8.32 -8.13
N ILE A 127 -0.88 -8.61 -8.81
CA ILE A 127 -1.11 -9.87 -9.53
C ILE A 127 -0.03 -10.06 -10.60
N SER A 128 0.24 -9.01 -11.40
CA SER A 128 1.31 -9.06 -12.42
C SER A 128 2.68 -9.37 -11.80
N LEU A 129 3.01 -8.79 -10.65
CA LEU A 129 4.25 -9.08 -9.95
C LEU A 129 4.28 -10.51 -9.40
N ILE A 130 3.17 -11.00 -8.84
CA ILE A 130 3.07 -12.37 -8.34
C ILE A 130 3.25 -13.38 -9.49
N GLN A 131 2.68 -13.12 -10.65
CA GLN A 131 2.86 -13.96 -11.83
C GLN A 131 4.33 -14.03 -12.27
N GLU A 132 5.05 -12.90 -12.24
CA GLU A 132 6.48 -12.87 -12.51
C GLU A 132 7.26 -13.71 -11.48
N ILE A 133 6.97 -13.52 -10.18
CA ILE A 133 7.58 -14.28 -9.08
C ILE A 133 7.35 -15.80 -9.22
N LEU A 134 6.17 -16.20 -9.71
CA LEU A 134 5.79 -17.60 -9.86
C LEU A 134 6.23 -18.20 -11.21
N ASN A 135 6.84 -17.43 -12.11
CA ASN A 135 7.28 -17.92 -13.40
C ASN A 135 8.71 -18.48 -13.32
N PRO A 136 8.92 -19.81 -13.42
CA PRO A 136 10.25 -20.41 -13.31
C PRO A 136 11.21 -20.04 -14.46
N GLU A 137 10.69 -19.53 -15.58
CA GLU A 137 11.49 -19.10 -16.74
C GLU A 137 12.09 -17.70 -16.55
N ILE A 138 11.64 -16.93 -15.55
CA ILE A 138 12.13 -15.59 -15.26
C ILE A 138 13.01 -15.64 -14.00
N PRO A 139 14.34 -15.50 -14.12
CA PRO A 139 15.21 -15.46 -12.95
C PRO A 139 15.06 -14.13 -12.20
N PHE A 140 15.25 -14.16 -10.88
CA PHE A 140 15.39 -12.93 -10.11
C PHE A 140 16.71 -12.23 -10.44
N ILE A 141 16.62 -10.96 -10.84
CA ILE A 141 17.78 -10.13 -11.17
C ILE A 141 17.79 -8.91 -10.25
N GLU A 142 18.87 -8.75 -9.49
CA GLU A 142 19.12 -7.52 -8.73
C GLU A 142 19.53 -6.41 -9.69
N LYS A 143 18.79 -5.30 -9.70
CA LYS A 143 19.17 -4.10 -10.46
C LYS A 143 20.24 -3.35 -9.67
N ILE A 144 21.48 -3.38 -10.17
CA ILE A 144 22.65 -2.66 -9.64
C ILE A 144 22.54 -1.16 -9.95
#